data_AF-A0A2P6TMN1-F1
#
_entry.id   AF-A0A2P6TMN1-F1
#
_cell.length_a   1.000
_cell.length_b   1.000
_cell.length_c   1.000
_cell.angle_alpha   90.00
_cell.angle_beta   90.00
_cell.angle_gamma   90.00
#
_symmetry.space_group_name_H-M   'P 1'
#
loop_
_entity.id
_entity.type
_entity.pdbx_description
1 polymer ?
#
loop_
_entity_poly.entity_id
_entity_poly.type
_entity_poly.pdbx_seq_one_letter_code
_entity_poly.pdbx_strand_id
1 'polypeptide(L)'
;MLPTTWAALGGTPTVALLPALAVLAQRAPFAAAACSGAQEWLARRGAPPSASPAAGRPPLAPLAPLAPYATAAGAPAPDIFSLVQPRRRHQSGLTQPAGAARQYRTVNHDSQEALQHAHEPWTPRPDPHRLMQPPPQPPAAEVLHALARRHGVDDSQEYIRVVQKLSCERQYSLLQNCEAVATHLQALGIAAPLVGRMLQHCPALFSYPAPDRAAPLLEALMGAGVGLGPTQAAEVFVCCPALGNTRNVMPAIVRLVVEQHALSWQAAAAPEPAAECT
;
A
#
# COMPACT_ATOMS: atom_id res chain seq x y z
N MET A 1 55.42 -3.29 40.19
CA MET A 1 56.52 -3.95 39.47
C MET A 1 55.93 -4.58 38.21
N LEU A 2 56.24 -3.99 37.05
CA LEU A 2 55.97 -4.58 35.73
C LEU A 2 56.90 -5.79 35.53
N PRO A 3 56.51 -6.73 34.66
CA PRO A 3 57.28 -6.81 33.42
C PRO A 3 56.42 -6.93 32.16
N THR A 4 56.96 -6.26 31.15
CA THR A 4 56.65 -6.24 29.74
C THR A 4 57.22 -7.49 29.05
N THR A 5 56.48 -8.16 28.19
CA THR A 5 57.04 -8.87 27.03
C THR A 5 56.11 -8.75 25.82
N TRP A 6 56.62 -8.03 24.83
CA TRP A 6 56.16 -8.03 23.44
C TRP A 6 56.70 -9.28 22.72
N ALA A 7 55.88 -9.89 21.87
CA ALA A 7 56.33 -10.76 20.81
C ALA A 7 55.58 -10.42 19.52
N ALA A 8 56.36 -10.09 18.50
CA ALA A 8 55.95 -9.64 17.19
C ALA A 8 55.89 -10.80 16.20
N LEU A 9 54.89 -10.79 15.31
CA LEU A 9 54.87 -11.38 13.96
C LEU A 9 53.80 -10.54 13.21
N GLY A 10 54.05 -9.78 12.14
CA GLY A 10 55.09 -9.90 11.13
C GLY A 10 54.56 -10.68 9.92
N GLY A 11 53.67 -10.09 9.12
CA GLY A 11 53.16 -10.67 7.88
C GLY A 11 52.46 -9.64 6.99
N THR A 12 53.12 -9.30 5.89
CA THR A 12 52.79 -8.28 4.88
C THR A 12 51.52 -8.57 4.05
N PRO A 13 50.94 -7.54 3.41
CA PRO A 13 49.67 -7.62 2.68
C PRO A 13 49.88 -8.15 1.25
N THR A 14 48.83 -8.67 0.61
CA THR A 14 48.44 -8.50 -0.82
C THR A 14 47.47 -9.63 -1.24
N VAL A 15 46.51 -9.28 -2.10
CA VAL A 15 45.59 -10.15 -2.89
C VAL A 15 44.27 -10.54 -2.21
N ALA A 16 43.22 -9.74 -2.44
CA ALA A 16 42.04 -10.15 -3.22
C ALA A 16 40.91 -9.11 -3.04
N LEU A 17 40.81 -8.20 -4.03
CA LEU A 17 39.58 -7.47 -4.31
C LEU A 17 38.47 -8.47 -4.69
N LEU A 18 37.25 -8.23 -4.19
CA LEU A 18 35.95 -8.84 -4.54
C LEU A 18 35.73 -10.29 -4.05
N PRO A 19 34.68 -10.51 -3.22
CA PRO A 19 33.31 -10.38 -3.71
C PRO A 19 32.40 -9.57 -2.77
N ALA A 20 32.43 -8.25 -2.88
CA ALA A 20 31.42 -7.36 -2.29
C ALA A 20 30.21 -7.12 -3.22
N LEU A 21 30.09 -7.89 -4.32
CA LEU A 21 29.02 -7.77 -5.32
C LEU A 21 28.12 -9.02 -5.43
N ALA A 22 28.21 -9.97 -4.50
CA ALA A 22 27.34 -11.15 -4.47
C ALA A 22 26.18 -11.07 -3.44
N VAL A 23 26.20 -10.09 -2.52
CA VAL A 23 25.17 -9.95 -1.47
C VAL A 23 24.06 -8.95 -1.85
N LEU A 24 24.22 -8.22 -2.97
CA LEU A 24 23.20 -7.29 -3.49
C LEU A 24 22.26 -7.90 -4.55
N ALA A 25 22.43 -9.18 -4.91
CA ALA A 25 21.58 -9.86 -5.91
C ALA A 25 20.40 -10.66 -5.33
N GLN A 26 20.19 -10.72 -4.01
CA GLN A 26 19.08 -11.48 -3.39
C GLN A 26 17.94 -10.62 -2.81
N ARG A 27 17.97 -9.30 -3.00
CA ARG A 27 16.90 -8.39 -2.56
C ARG A 27 16.06 -7.87 -3.74
N ALA A 28 15.45 -8.78 -4.51
CA ALA A 28 14.16 -8.58 -5.20
C ALA A 28 13.85 -9.73 -6.18
N PRO A 29 13.03 -10.72 -5.79
CA PRO A 29 12.30 -11.52 -6.77
C PRO A 29 10.78 -11.31 -6.71
N PHE A 30 10.28 -10.23 -6.09
CA PHE A 30 8.82 -10.01 -5.96
C PHE A 30 8.20 -9.13 -7.05
N ALA A 31 8.99 -8.52 -7.94
CA ALA A 31 8.44 -7.74 -9.06
C ALA A 31 8.16 -8.58 -10.33
N ALA A 32 8.79 -9.76 -10.48
CA ALA A 32 8.63 -10.60 -11.67
C ALA A 32 7.50 -11.64 -11.55
N ALA A 33 7.20 -12.14 -10.33
CA ALA A 33 6.15 -13.13 -10.12
C ALA A 33 4.72 -12.57 -10.27
N ALA A 34 4.53 -11.26 -10.04
CA ALA A 34 3.25 -10.58 -10.21
C ALA A 34 2.82 -10.47 -11.69
N CYS A 35 3.78 -10.47 -12.64
CA CYS A 35 3.48 -10.39 -14.07
C CYS A 35 3.15 -11.77 -14.68
N SER A 36 3.75 -12.87 -14.19
CA SER A 36 3.41 -14.23 -14.67
C SER A 36 2.06 -14.71 -14.16
N GLY A 37 1.70 -14.41 -12.90
CA GLY A 37 0.40 -14.80 -12.35
C GLY A 37 -0.80 -14.16 -13.06
N ALA A 38 -0.67 -12.90 -13.50
CA ALA A 38 -1.73 -12.19 -14.21
C ALA A 38 -1.96 -12.71 -15.64
N GLN A 39 -0.90 -13.13 -16.34
CA GLN A 39 -1.01 -13.74 -17.68
C GLN A 39 -1.57 -15.16 -17.62
N GLU A 40 -1.20 -15.95 -16.61
CA GLU A 40 -1.73 -17.30 -16.43
C GLU A 40 -3.21 -17.29 -15.98
N TRP A 41 -3.61 -16.29 -15.20
CA TRP A 41 -5.02 -16.06 -14.82
C TRP A 41 -5.88 -15.63 -16.02
N LEU A 42 -5.36 -14.78 -16.92
CA LEU A 42 -6.04 -14.38 -18.16
C LEU A 42 -6.15 -15.53 -19.17
N ALA A 43 -5.14 -16.40 -19.26
CA ALA A 43 -5.16 -17.58 -20.13
C ALA A 43 -6.24 -18.61 -19.73
N ARG A 44 -6.63 -18.66 -18.45
CA ARG A 44 -7.64 -19.61 -17.94
C ARG A 44 -9.09 -19.16 -18.11
N ARG A 45 -9.36 -17.91 -18.53
CA ARG A 45 -10.72 -17.39 -18.75
C ARG A 45 -11.21 -17.43 -20.21
N GLY A 46 -10.39 -17.94 -21.13
CA GLY A 46 -10.68 -17.92 -22.57
C GLY A 46 -11.43 -19.12 -23.15
N ALA A 47 -12.19 -19.89 -22.37
CA ALA A 47 -13.00 -20.99 -22.91
C ALA A 47 -14.39 -21.02 -22.28
N PRO A 48 -15.48 -20.89 -23.06
CA PRO A 48 -16.82 -21.20 -22.57
C PRO A 48 -16.93 -22.70 -22.30
N PRO A 49 -17.61 -23.15 -21.22
CA PRO A 49 -17.82 -24.57 -20.99
C PRO A 49 -18.73 -25.13 -22.10
N SER A 50 -18.18 -26.04 -22.90
CA SER A 50 -18.96 -26.88 -23.80
C SER A 50 -19.81 -27.84 -22.96
N ALA A 51 -21.11 -27.80 -23.22
CA ALA A 51 -22.09 -28.72 -22.66
C ALA A 51 -22.04 -30.09 -23.38
N SER A 52 -22.27 -31.17 -22.64
CA SER A 52 -22.61 -32.49 -23.19
C SER A 52 -23.10 -33.46 -22.11
N PRO A 53 -23.81 -34.57 -22.44
CA PRO A 53 -25.23 -34.57 -22.81
C PRO A 53 -26.05 -35.64 -22.05
N ALA A 54 -27.38 -35.54 -22.00
CA ALA A 54 -28.25 -36.72 -21.86
C ALA A 54 -29.73 -36.46 -22.22
N ALA A 55 -30.20 -37.28 -23.18
CA ALA A 55 -31.56 -37.80 -23.37
C ALA A 55 -32.71 -36.86 -23.80
N GLY A 56 -33.27 -37.15 -24.98
CA GLY A 56 -34.66 -36.82 -25.31
C GLY A 56 -34.90 -36.35 -26.75
N ARG A 57 -34.93 -37.29 -27.71
CA ARG A 57 -35.33 -37.07 -29.11
C ARG A 57 -36.86 -36.88 -29.20
N PRO A 58 -37.37 -36.01 -30.09
CA PRO A 58 -38.23 -36.51 -31.18
C PRO A 58 -37.93 -35.85 -32.56
N PRO A 59 -38.52 -36.36 -33.66
CA PRO A 59 -37.98 -36.20 -35.02
C PRO A 59 -38.72 -35.16 -35.90
N LEU A 60 -38.09 -34.92 -37.07
CA LEU A 60 -38.61 -34.37 -38.36
C LEU A 60 -38.39 -32.86 -38.64
N ALA A 61 -37.49 -32.55 -39.58
CA ALA A 61 -37.81 -32.24 -41.00
C ALA A 61 -36.54 -31.76 -41.76
N PRO A 62 -36.44 -31.96 -43.09
CA PRO A 62 -35.21 -31.75 -43.86
C PRO A 62 -35.22 -30.41 -44.61
N LEU A 63 -34.11 -29.67 -44.63
CA LEU A 63 -33.87 -28.59 -45.60
C LEU A 63 -32.40 -28.54 -46.04
N ALA A 64 -32.23 -28.88 -47.32
CA ALA A 64 -31.33 -28.42 -48.37
C ALA A 64 -29.86 -28.00 -48.10
N PRO A 65 -28.95 -28.26 -49.08
CA PRO A 65 -27.51 -28.07 -48.94
C PRO A 65 -27.06 -26.67 -49.36
N LEU A 66 -26.07 -26.11 -48.65
CA LEU A 66 -25.25 -24.99 -49.14
C LEU A 66 -23.78 -25.40 -49.20
N ALA A 67 -23.18 -25.01 -50.32
CA ALA A 67 -21.89 -25.38 -50.86
C ALA A 67 -20.68 -24.95 -49.99
N PRO A 68 -19.51 -25.58 -50.19
CA PRO A 68 -18.28 -25.28 -49.44
C PRO A 68 -17.59 -24.02 -49.98
N TYR A 69 -17.21 -23.11 -49.07
CA TYR A 69 -16.18 -22.10 -49.36
C TYR A 69 -14.81 -22.62 -48.94
N ALA A 70 -13.90 -22.53 -49.90
CA ALA A 70 -12.54 -23.02 -49.87
C ALA A 70 -11.64 -22.28 -48.88
N THR A 71 -10.77 -23.06 -48.25
CA THR A 71 -9.61 -22.66 -47.45
C THR A 71 -8.59 -21.93 -48.33
N ALA A 72 -8.31 -20.66 -48.03
CA ALA A 72 -7.15 -19.95 -48.53
C ALA A 72 -6.19 -19.69 -47.37
N ALA A 73 -5.02 -20.32 -47.45
CA ALA A 73 -3.90 -20.16 -46.55
C ALA A 73 -3.15 -18.85 -46.81
N GLY A 74 -2.59 -18.28 -45.75
CA GLY A 74 -1.41 -17.42 -45.82
C GLY A 74 -1.66 -15.91 -45.72
N ALA A 75 -1.50 -15.36 -44.51
CA ALA A 75 -1.00 -13.99 -44.34
C ALA A 75 -0.29 -13.86 -42.96
N PRO A 76 0.93 -13.29 -42.91
CA PRO A 76 1.72 -13.16 -41.69
C PRO A 76 1.23 -12.00 -40.79
N ALA A 77 1.45 -12.18 -39.48
CA ALA A 77 1.11 -11.24 -38.42
C ALA A 77 1.88 -9.90 -38.52
N PRO A 78 1.26 -8.75 -38.21
CA PRO A 78 1.97 -7.49 -38.07
C PRO A 78 2.60 -7.32 -36.67
N ASP A 79 3.86 -6.88 -36.70
CA ASP A 79 4.70 -6.51 -35.56
C ASP A 79 4.12 -5.30 -34.80
N ILE A 80 4.00 -5.42 -33.47
CA ILE A 80 3.37 -4.43 -32.57
C ILE A 80 4.39 -3.39 -32.03
N PHE A 81 5.68 -3.48 -32.40
CA PHE A 81 6.75 -2.66 -31.81
C PHE A 81 7.24 -1.50 -32.70
N SER A 82 6.33 -0.70 -33.24
CA SER A 82 6.71 0.58 -33.85
C SER A 82 5.58 1.58 -33.70
N LEU A 83 5.73 2.53 -32.77
CA LEU A 83 5.27 3.94 -32.84
C LEU A 83 5.27 4.56 -31.42
N VAL A 84 6.45 4.90 -30.91
CA VAL A 84 6.57 6.03 -29.97
C VAL A 84 7.71 6.91 -30.49
N GLN A 85 7.36 7.90 -31.30
CA GLN A 85 8.23 9.04 -31.57
C GLN A 85 7.59 10.29 -30.95
N PRO A 86 8.34 11.07 -30.14
CA PRO A 86 7.84 12.31 -29.56
C PRO A 86 7.84 13.41 -30.62
N ARG A 87 6.63 13.81 -31.05
CA ARG A 87 6.42 14.92 -32.00
C ARG A 87 6.67 16.27 -31.30
N ARG A 88 7.90 16.80 -31.40
CA ARG A 88 8.19 18.22 -31.17
C ARG A 88 7.34 19.06 -32.14
N ARG A 89 6.53 19.98 -31.62
CA ARG A 89 5.94 21.08 -32.39
C ARG A 89 6.56 22.40 -31.93
N HIS A 90 7.45 22.92 -32.77
CA HIS A 90 7.55 24.35 -32.99
C HIS A 90 6.85 24.64 -34.32
N GLN A 91 5.93 25.59 -34.35
CA GLN A 91 5.95 26.67 -35.35
C GLN A 91 4.89 27.73 -35.06
N SER A 92 5.37 28.97 -35.17
CA SER A 92 4.69 30.25 -35.16
C SER A 92 3.73 30.43 -36.34
N GLY A 93 2.76 31.34 -36.23
CA GLY A 93 1.97 31.77 -37.38
C GLY A 93 0.84 32.72 -37.03
N LEU A 94 1.10 34.01 -37.18
CA LEU A 94 0.11 35.10 -37.25
C LEU A 94 -1.01 34.78 -38.25
N THR A 95 -2.25 35.11 -37.89
CA THR A 95 -3.16 35.89 -38.76
C THR A 95 -4.43 36.28 -37.99
N GLN A 96 -4.65 37.58 -37.89
CA GLN A 96 -5.91 38.21 -37.50
C GLN A 96 -6.89 38.11 -38.67
N PRO A 97 -8.19 37.99 -38.40
CA PRO A 97 -9.11 38.89 -39.09
C PRO A 97 -10.13 39.54 -38.14
N ALA A 98 -10.32 40.83 -38.37
CA ALA A 98 -11.42 41.62 -37.88
C ALA A 98 -12.74 41.16 -38.52
N GLY A 99 -13.80 41.08 -37.72
CA GLY A 99 -15.15 40.78 -38.21
C GLY A 99 -16.17 40.91 -37.09
N ALA A 100 -16.90 42.02 -37.11
CA ALA A 100 -17.88 42.44 -36.11
C ALA A 100 -18.97 41.39 -35.84
N ALA A 101 -19.23 41.11 -34.56
CA ALA A 101 -20.45 40.45 -34.11
C ALA A 101 -20.84 40.92 -32.70
N ARG A 102 -21.88 41.76 -32.66
CA ARG A 102 -22.92 41.92 -31.63
C ARG A 102 -22.48 41.71 -30.16
N GLN A 103 -22.25 42.82 -29.48
CA GLN A 103 -22.31 42.93 -28.02
C GLN A 103 -23.74 42.64 -27.54
N TYR A 104 -24.02 41.39 -27.15
CA TYR A 104 -25.04 41.15 -26.16
C TYR A 104 -24.41 41.36 -24.79
N ARG A 105 -24.83 42.44 -24.14
CA ARG A 105 -24.52 42.77 -22.77
C ARG A 105 -25.25 41.76 -21.87
N THR A 106 -24.68 40.58 -21.70
CA THR A 106 -24.98 39.75 -20.53
C THR A 106 -24.42 40.47 -19.33
N VAL A 107 -25.31 41.14 -18.59
CA VAL A 107 -25.01 41.65 -17.26
C VAL A 107 -24.66 40.41 -16.43
N ASN A 108 -23.41 40.36 -15.99
CA ASN A 108 -22.79 39.26 -15.25
C ASN A 108 -23.68 38.82 -14.08
N HIS A 109 -24.17 37.57 -14.13
CA HIS A 109 -24.71 36.91 -12.95
C HIS A 109 -23.60 36.60 -11.93
N ASP A 110 -22.33 36.60 -12.36
CA ASP A 110 -21.15 36.35 -11.53
C ASP A 110 -20.87 37.43 -10.47
N SER A 111 -21.46 38.62 -10.60
CA SER A 111 -21.29 39.67 -9.58
C SER A 111 -22.20 39.48 -8.35
N GLN A 112 -23.19 38.59 -8.41
CA GLN A 112 -24.13 38.37 -7.30
C GLN A 112 -23.73 37.20 -6.39
N GLU A 113 -22.98 36.20 -6.90
CA GLU A 113 -22.39 35.14 -6.06
C GLU A 113 -21.21 35.65 -5.22
N ALA A 114 -20.48 36.66 -5.71
CA ALA A 114 -19.39 37.28 -4.95
C ALA A 114 -19.85 37.99 -3.66
N LEU A 115 -21.13 38.38 -3.55
CA LEU A 115 -21.71 38.99 -2.35
C LEU A 115 -22.36 37.97 -1.41
N GLN A 116 -22.66 36.75 -1.86
CA GLN A 116 -23.23 35.69 -1.01
C GLN A 116 -22.15 34.90 -0.26
N HIS A 117 -20.90 34.96 -0.70
CA HIS A 117 -19.75 34.37 0.02
C HIS A 117 -19.10 35.30 1.06
N ALA A 118 -19.65 36.49 1.32
CA ALA A 118 -19.14 37.42 2.35
C ALA A 118 -19.39 36.96 3.80
N HIS A 119 -20.07 35.81 4.00
CA HIS A 119 -20.24 35.14 5.29
C HIS A 119 -19.25 33.98 5.48
N GLU A 120 -18.03 34.05 4.92
CA GLU A 120 -16.96 33.22 5.48
C GLU A 120 -16.74 33.64 6.94
N PRO A 121 -16.84 32.71 7.91
CA PRO A 121 -16.54 33.02 9.29
C PRO A 121 -15.11 33.55 9.34
N TRP A 122 -14.95 34.78 9.83
CA TRP A 122 -13.64 35.41 10.01
C TRP A 122 -12.76 34.45 10.80
N THR A 123 -11.89 33.71 10.11
CA THR A 123 -10.94 32.85 10.79
C THR A 123 -9.90 33.80 11.38
N PRO A 124 -9.76 33.84 12.71
CA PRO A 124 -8.80 34.73 13.33
C PRO A 124 -7.44 34.46 12.72
N ARG A 125 -6.85 35.53 12.17
CA ARG A 125 -5.53 35.51 11.57
C ARG A 125 -4.58 34.85 12.57
N PRO A 126 -3.82 33.80 12.18
CA PRO A 126 -3.00 33.05 13.12
C PRO A 126 -2.07 34.02 13.85
N ASP A 127 -2.13 33.96 15.18
CA ASP A 127 -1.44 34.87 16.08
C ASP A 127 0.05 34.95 15.70
N PRO A 128 0.60 36.14 15.36
CA PRO A 128 1.98 36.25 14.88
C PRO A 128 3.01 35.72 15.90
N HIS A 129 2.66 35.70 17.19
CA HIS A 129 3.48 35.09 18.24
C HIS A 129 3.61 33.57 18.09
N ARG A 130 2.61 32.89 17.51
CA ARG A 130 2.64 31.45 17.23
C ARG A 130 3.65 31.11 16.13
N LEU A 131 3.99 32.07 15.26
CA LEU A 131 5.03 31.92 14.24
C LEU A 131 6.45 32.08 14.80
N MET A 132 6.60 32.65 16.00
CA MET A 132 7.90 32.86 16.65
C MET A 132 8.26 31.79 17.68
N GLN A 133 7.36 30.85 17.99
CA GLN A 133 7.73 29.73 18.84
C GLN A 133 8.68 28.81 18.06
N PRO A 134 9.85 28.46 18.61
CA PRO A 134 10.70 27.45 17.99
C PRO A 134 9.87 26.17 17.83
N PRO A 135 9.97 25.48 16.68
CA PRO A 135 9.20 24.28 16.44
C PRO A 135 9.48 23.30 17.60
N PRO A 136 8.44 22.63 18.13
CA PRO A 136 8.63 21.68 19.21
C PRO A 136 9.65 20.65 18.74
N GLN A 137 10.74 20.52 19.49
CA GLN A 137 11.80 19.58 19.16
C GLN A 137 11.20 18.17 19.10
N PRO A 138 11.60 17.31 18.16
CA PRO A 138 11.12 15.93 18.17
C PRO A 138 11.50 15.27 19.51
N PRO A 139 10.70 14.32 20.00
CA PRO A 139 11.03 13.60 21.21
C PRO A 139 12.41 12.94 21.11
N ALA A 140 13.13 12.90 22.23
CA ALA A 140 14.44 12.27 22.29
C ALA A 140 14.33 10.79 21.89
N ALA A 141 15.29 10.31 21.10
CA ALA A 141 15.35 8.93 20.63
C ALA A 141 15.28 7.90 21.79
N GLU A 142 15.78 8.27 22.97
CA GLU A 142 15.71 7.46 24.20
C GLU A 142 14.28 7.13 24.62
N VAL A 143 13.35 8.08 24.49
CA VAL A 143 11.93 7.89 24.82
C VAL A 143 11.30 6.88 23.86
N LEU A 144 11.61 6.98 22.56
CA LEU A 144 11.15 6.03 21.55
C LEU A 144 11.74 4.63 21.77
N HIS A 145 13.00 4.53 22.18
CA HIS A 145 13.61 3.24 22.56
C HIS A 145 12.94 2.61 23.79
N ALA A 146 12.59 3.40 24.80
CA ALA A 146 11.87 2.90 25.97
C ALA A 146 10.47 2.37 25.58
N LEU A 147 9.76 3.11 24.72
CA LEU A 147 8.44 2.72 24.22
C LEU A 147 8.51 1.42 23.37
N ALA A 148 9.48 1.33 22.47
CA ALA A 148 9.72 0.16 21.63
C ALA A 148 9.95 -1.10 22.48
N ARG A 149 10.80 -1.01 23.51
CA ARG A 149 11.06 -2.13 24.43
C ARG A 149 9.83 -2.56 25.21
N ARG A 150 8.99 -1.61 25.65
CA ARG A 150 7.78 -1.90 26.43
C ARG A 150 6.75 -2.72 25.64
N HIS A 151 6.62 -2.46 24.34
CA HIS A 151 5.64 -3.13 23.48
C HIS A 151 6.21 -4.29 22.67
N GLY A 152 7.49 -4.64 22.86
CA GLY A 152 8.12 -5.76 22.15
C GLY A 152 8.29 -5.49 20.65
N VAL A 153 8.72 -4.28 20.27
CA VAL A 153 9.11 -3.96 18.89
C VAL A 153 10.37 -4.75 18.53
N ASP A 154 10.34 -5.48 17.42
CA ASP A 154 11.43 -6.38 16.99
C ASP A 154 12.68 -5.60 16.56
N ASP A 155 12.51 -4.55 15.75
CA ASP A 155 13.61 -3.68 15.29
C ASP A 155 13.38 -2.23 15.73
N SER A 156 13.97 -1.88 16.87
CA SER A 156 13.88 -0.53 17.43
C SER A 156 14.49 0.56 16.54
N GLN A 157 15.49 0.23 15.70
CA GLN A 157 16.14 1.21 14.82
C GLN A 157 15.30 1.49 13.58
N GLU A 158 14.70 0.47 12.98
CA GLU A 158 13.71 0.66 11.91
C GLU A 158 12.51 1.46 12.44
N TYR A 159 11.99 1.09 13.63
CA TYR A 159 10.91 1.83 14.27
C TYR A 159 11.20 3.33 14.41
N ILE A 160 12.37 3.70 14.96
CA ILE A 160 12.75 5.12 15.10
C ILE A 160 12.83 5.80 13.74
N ARG A 161 13.40 5.14 12.72
CA ARG A 161 13.47 5.68 11.36
C ARG A 161 12.09 5.91 10.75
N VAL A 162 11.11 5.06 11.03
CA VAL A 162 9.72 5.26 10.56
C VAL A 162 9.04 6.40 11.34
N VAL A 163 9.20 6.47 12.66
CA VAL A 163 8.61 7.53 13.49
C VAL A 163 9.16 8.91 13.12
N GLN A 164 10.46 9.01 12.82
CA GLN A 164 11.09 10.27 12.39
C GLN A 164 10.54 10.81 11.06
N LYS A 165 9.88 9.98 10.24
CA LYS A 165 9.19 10.44 9.02
C LYS A 165 7.83 11.08 9.31
N LEU A 166 7.29 10.93 10.51
CA LEU A 166 6.06 11.60 10.94
C LEU A 166 6.34 13.06 11.30
N SER A 167 5.33 13.93 11.19
CA SER A 167 5.44 15.30 11.68
C SER A 167 5.72 15.33 13.20
N CYS A 168 6.41 16.35 13.70
CA CYS A 168 6.69 16.48 15.13
C CYS A 168 5.42 16.35 15.99
N GLU A 169 4.32 17.00 15.58
CA GLU A 169 3.02 16.89 16.25
C GLU A 169 2.57 15.42 16.39
N ARG A 170 2.67 14.63 15.32
CA ARG A 170 2.31 13.20 15.37
C ARG A 170 3.25 12.37 16.22
N GLN A 171 4.54 12.71 16.29
CA GLN A 171 5.48 12.04 17.18
C GLN A 171 5.09 12.25 18.65
N TYR A 172 4.69 13.48 19.02
CA TYR A 172 4.16 13.75 20.36
C TYR A 172 2.84 13.02 20.63
N SER A 173 1.90 13.06 19.69
CA SER A 173 0.63 12.35 19.83
C SER A 173 0.82 10.85 19.93
N LEU A 174 1.82 10.28 19.26
CA LEU A 174 2.20 8.88 19.42
C LEU A 174 2.60 8.59 20.85
N LEU A 175 3.50 9.39 21.44
CA LEU A 175 3.94 9.19 22.83
C LEU A 175 2.78 9.26 23.83
N GLN A 176 1.80 10.15 23.58
CA GLN A 176 0.64 10.33 24.45
C GLN A 176 -0.38 9.20 24.33
N ASN A 177 -0.62 8.71 23.11
CA ASN A 177 -1.72 7.77 22.83
C ASN A 177 -1.28 6.31 22.77
N CYS A 178 0.02 6.01 22.59
CA CYS A 178 0.49 4.66 22.31
C CYS A 178 0.05 3.64 23.36
N GLU A 179 0.15 3.97 24.65
CA GLU A 179 -0.22 3.06 25.73
C GLU A 179 -1.72 2.74 25.71
N ALA A 180 -2.58 3.76 25.60
CA ALA A 180 -4.03 3.58 25.53
C ALA A 180 -4.45 2.76 24.30
N VAL A 181 -3.83 3.00 23.14
CA VAL A 181 -4.07 2.22 21.92
C VAL A 181 -3.62 0.77 22.10
N ALA A 182 -2.43 0.53 22.65
CA ALA A 182 -1.93 -0.82 22.90
C ALA A 182 -2.84 -1.59 23.87
N THR A 183 -3.29 -0.97 24.97
CA THR A 183 -4.24 -1.58 25.91
C THR A 183 -5.57 -1.90 25.24
N HIS A 184 -6.07 -1.01 24.38
CA HIS A 184 -7.30 -1.27 23.62
C HIS A 184 -7.15 -2.48 22.67
N LEU A 185 -6.04 -2.57 21.93
CA LEU A 185 -5.77 -3.71 21.05
C LEU A 185 -5.67 -5.02 21.82
N GLN A 186 -5.00 -5.01 22.98
CA GLN A 186 -4.89 -6.19 23.84
C GLN A 186 -6.25 -6.60 24.43
N ALA A 187 -7.12 -5.65 24.77
CA ALA A 187 -8.48 -5.94 25.22
C ALA A 187 -9.34 -6.61 24.14
N LEU A 188 -9.03 -6.40 22.86
CA LEU A 188 -9.64 -7.12 21.73
C LEU A 188 -9.05 -8.53 21.52
N GLY A 189 -8.12 -8.96 22.37
CA GLY A 189 -7.46 -10.27 22.29
C GLY A 189 -6.24 -10.31 21.35
N ILE A 190 -5.75 -9.16 20.89
CA ILE A 190 -4.55 -9.10 20.06
C ILE A 190 -3.31 -9.31 20.95
N ALA A 191 -2.51 -10.32 20.63
CA ALA A 191 -1.32 -10.66 21.41
C ALA A 191 -0.29 -9.50 21.43
N ALA A 192 0.36 -9.30 22.57
CA ALA A 192 1.33 -8.21 22.76
C ALA A 192 2.44 -8.15 21.69
N PRO A 193 3.04 -9.29 21.25
CA PRO A 193 4.04 -9.25 20.16
C PRO A 193 3.48 -8.70 18.84
N LEU A 194 2.23 -9.03 18.50
CA LEU A 194 1.58 -8.50 17.30
C LEU A 194 1.31 -7.00 17.43
N VAL A 195 0.95 -6.51 18.63
CA VAL A 195 0.84 -5.07 18.91
C VAL A 195 2.19 -4.36 18.72
N GLY A 196 3.29 -4.98 19.16
CA GLY A 196 4.66 -4.48 18.92
C GLY A 196 4.98 -4.35 17.42
N ARG A 197 4.65 -5.37 16.62
CA ARG A 197 4.80 -5.32 15.16
C ARG A 197 3.91 -4.25 14.52
N MET A 198 2.66 -4.11 14.96
CA MET A 198 1.79 -3.03 14.49
C MET A 198 2.39 -1.65 14.80
N LEU A 199 2.95 -1.45 15.99
CA LEU A 199 3.61 -0.20 16.37
C LEU A 199 4.85 0.07 15.50
N GLN A 200 5.63 -0.97 15.20
CA GLN A 200 6.81 -0.90 14.34
C GLN A 200 6.45 -0.47 12.91
N HIS A 201 5.46 -1.12 12.32
CA HIS A 201 5.13 -0.92 10.91
C HIS A 201 4.14 0.22 10.67
N CYS A 202 3.22 0.46 11.60
CA CYS A 202 2.12 1.42 11.48
C CYS A 202 2.05 2.41 12.66
N PRO A 203 3.12 3.20 12.95
CA PRO A 203 3.12 4.14 14.06
C PRO A 203 2.06 5.24 13.91
N ALA A 204 1.62 5.55 12.68
CA ALA A 204 0.54 6.51 12.43
C ALA A 204 -0.77 6.10 13.12
N LEU A 205 -1.08 4.80 13.22
CA LEU A 205 -2.27 4.30 13.92
C LEU A 205 -2.25 4.69 15.41
N PHE A 206 -1.07 4.62 16.04
CA PHE A 206 -0.85 4.94 17.45
C PHE A 206 -0.73 6.44 17.72
N SER A 207 -0.65 7.28 16.68
CA SER A 207 -0.61 8.74 16.83
C SER A 207 -1.97 9.39 17.08
N TYR A 208 -3.05 8.60 17.13
CA TYR A 208 -4.41 9.05 17.41
C TYR A 208 -4.98 8.35 18.64
N PRO A 209 -5.96 8.94 19.33
CA PRO A 209 -6.72 8.23 20.35
C PRO A 209 -7.37 6.96 19.77
N ALA A 210 -7.38 5.89 20.58
CA ALA A 210 -8.01 4.63 20.21
C ALA A 210 -9.45 4.76 19.67
N PRO A 211 -10.38 5.52 20.31
CA PRO A 211 -11.75 5.64 19.81
C PRO A 211 -11.87 6.37 18.46
N ASP A 212 -10.90 7.23 18.13
CA ASP A 212 -10.97 8.06 16.92
C ASP A 212 -10.41 7.36 15.69
N ARG A 213 -9.53 6.36 15.89
CA ARG A 213 -8.80 5.71 14.80
C ARG A 213 -8.78 4.19 14.91
N ALA A 214 -8.15 3.63 15.93
CA ALA A 214 -7.94 2.18 16.01
C ALA A 214 -9.27 1.42 16.09
N ALA A 215 -10.17 1.85 16.97
CA ALA A 215 -11.47 1.23 17.18
C ALA A 215 -12.34 1.20 15.90
N PRO A 216 -12.65 2.34 15.23
CA PRO A 216 -13.53 2.31 14.05
C PRO A 216 -12.92 1.57 12.86
N LEU A 217 -11.59 1.60 12.68
CA LEU A 217 -10.95 0.86 11.59
C LEU A 217 -10.98 -0.65 11.85
N LEU A 218 -10.70 -1.09 13.08
CA LEU A 218 -10.80 -2.51 13.45
C LEU A 218 -12.26 -2.99 13.41
N GLU A 219 -13.20 -2.20 13.91
CA GLU A 219 -14.63 -2.52 13.82
C GLU A 219 -15.08 -2.68 12.37
N ALA A 220 -14.63 -1.81 11.46
CA ALA A 220 -14.92 -1.93 10.04
C ALA A 220 -14.33 -3.21 9.40
N LEU A 221 -13.16 -3.67 9.86
CA LEU A 221 -12.52 -4.92 9.42
C LEU A 221 -13.18 -6.17 10.01
N MET A 222 -13.68 -6.08 11.25
CA MET A 222 -14.33 -7.20 11.95
C MET A 222 -15.83 -7.28 11.66
N GLY A 223 -16.45 -6.19 11.22
CA GLY A 223 -17.87 -6.10 10.92
C GLY A 223 -18.29 -6.97 9.73
N ALA A 224 -19.61 -7.12 9.55
CA ALA A 224 -20.23 -8.05 8.59
C ALA A 224 -19.79 -7.88 7.11
N GLY A 225 -19.24 -6.72 6.74
CA GLY A 225 -18.75 -6.47 5.38
C GLY A 225 -17.45 -7.20 5.02
N VAL A 226 -16.61 -7.48 6.01
CA VAL A 226 -15.30 -8.15 5.83
C VAL A 226 -15.19 -9.40 6.71
N GLY A 227 -15.61 -9.32 7.98
CA GLY A 227 -15.72 -10.48 8.88
C GLY A 227 -14.39 -11.06 9.35
N LEU A 228 -13.34 -10.25 9.48
CA LEU A 228 -12.05 -10.72 9.98
C LEU A 228 -12.07 -10.91 11.51
N GLY A 229 -11.29 -11.88 12.00
CA GLY A 229 -10.97 -11.95 13.42
C GLY A 229 -10.03 -10.81 13.85
N PRO A 230 -9.91 -10.52 15.16
CA PRO A 230 -9.10 -9.41 15.67
C PRO A 230 -7.61 -9.53 15.27
N THR A 231 -7.05 -10.75 15.36
CA THR A 231 -5.67 -11.03 14.93
C THR A 231 -5.47 -10.81 13.44
N GLN A 232 -6.39 -11.27 12.59
CA GLN A 232 -6.31 -11.07 11.14
C GLN A 232 -6.45 -9.58 10.78
N ALA A 233 -7.36 -8.87 11.44
CA ALA A 233 -7.51 -7.43 11.24
C ALA A 233 -6.24 -6.66 11.63
N ALA A 234 -5.58 -7.06 12.73
CA ALA A 234 -4.28 -6.52 13.13
C ALA A 234 -3.18 -6.79 12.08
N GLU A 235 -3.11 -8.01 11.54
CA GLU A 235 -2.15 -8.37 10.48
C GLU A 235 -2.36 -7.52 9.21
N VAL A 236 -3.60 -7.14 8.87
CA VAL A 236 -3.86 -6.21 7.75
C VAL A 236 -3.12 -4.87 7.93
N PHE A 237 -3.00 -4.34 9.16
CA PHE A 237 -2.23 -3.11 9.40
C PHE A 237 -0.72 -3.31 9.30
N VAL A 238 -0.23 -4.50 9.63
CA VAL A 238 1.18 -4.85 9.46
C VAL A 238 1.53 -4.94 7.96
N CYS A 239 0.68 -5.61 7.18
CA CYS A 239 0.85 -5.76 5.74
C CYS A 239 0.56 -4.46 4.96
N CYS A 240 -0.37 -3.63 5.44
CA CYS A 240 -0.76 -2.38 4.80
C CYS A 240 -0.74 -1.20 5.79
N PRO A 241 0.45 -0.69 6.16
CA PRO A 241 0.56 0.40 7.14
C PRO A 241 -0.14 1.71 6.73
N ALA A 242 -0.33 1.92 5.42
CA ALA A 242 -1.04 3.08 4.90
C ALA A 242 -2.49 3.18 5.42
N LEU A 243 -3.11 2.04 5.77
CA LEU A 243 -4.47 1.98 6.31
C LEU A 243 -4.58 2.73 7.65
N GLY A 244 -3.54 2.71 8.49
CA GLY A 244 -3.55 3.45 9.76
C GLY A 244 -3.56 4.97 9.61
N ASN A 245 -3.29 5.49 8.40
CA ASN A 245 -3.37 6.91 8.08
C ASN A 245 -4.73 7.32 7.51
N THR A 246 -5.62 6.39 7.20
CA THR A 246 -6.94 6.71 6.65
C THR A 246 -7.98 6.88 7.77
N ARG A 247 -9.07 7.60 7.45
CA ARG A 247 -10.27 7.70 8.31
C ARG A 247 -11.24 6.57 8.09
N ASN A 248 -11.24 6.01 6.89
CA ASN A 248 -12.17 4.99 6.47
C ASN A 248 -11.40 3.81 5.89
N VAL A 249 -11.93 2.62 6.15
CA VAL A 249 -11.48 1.39 5.50
C VAL A 249 -12.19 1.31 4.14
N MET A 250 -11.43 1.14 3.06
CA MET A 250 -12.00 0.86 1.74
C MET A 250 -12.12 -0.66 1.58
N PRO A 251 -13.34 -1.24 1.56
CA PRO A 251 -13.52 -2.70 1.56
C PRO A 251 -12.82 -3.41 0.39
N ALA A 252 -12.74 -2.76 -0.77
CA ALA A 252 -12.06 -3.31 -1.95
C ALA A 252 -10.55 -3.52 -1.73
N ILE A 253 -9.88 -2.57 -1.05
CA ILE A 253 -8.44 -2.69 -0.75
C ILE A 253 -8.23 -3.80 0.28
N VAL A 254 -9.08 -3.88 1.30
CA VAL A 254 -9.00 -4.93 2.32
C VAL A 254 -9.17 -6.31 1.70
N ARG A 255 -10.16 -6.50 0.82
CA ARG A 255 -10.36 -7.78 0.11
C ARG A 255 -9.11 -8.18 -0.66
N LEU A 256 -8.50 -7.24 -1.40
CA LEU A 256 -7.27 -7.52 -2.15
C LEU A 256 -6.10 -7.91 -1.24
N VAL A 257 -5.91 -7.22 -0.11
CA VAL A 257 -4.87 -7.58 0.88
C VAL A 257 -5.16 -8.95 1.50
N VAL A 258 -6.39 -9.19 1.92
CA VAL A 258 -6.80 -10.48 2.50
C VAL A 258 -6.63 -11.61 1.49
N GLU A 259 -7.03 -11.45 0.24
CA GLU A 259 -6.86 -12.46 -0.81
C GLU A 259 -5.38 -12.77 -1.08
N GLN A 260 -4.52 -11.75 -1.10
CA GLN A 260 -3.07 -11.94 -1.26
C GLN A 260 -2.43 -12.66 -0.06
N HIS A 261 -2.92 -12.42 1.14
CA HIS A 261 -2.34 -12.95 2.38
C HIS A 261 -3.04 -14.19 2.95
N ALA A 262 -4.23 -14.54 2.44
CA ALA A 262 -5.00 -15.70 2.88
C ALA A 262 -4.19 -17.00 2.80
N LEU A 263 -3.37 -17.15 1.76
CA LEU A 263 -2.49 -18.31 1.59
C LEU A 263 -1.41 -18.37 2.68
N SER A 264 -0.84 -17.22 3.06
CA SER A 264 0.18 -17.16 4.12
C SER A 264 -0.41 -17.43 5.51
N TRP A 265 -1.63 -16.98 5.77
CA TRP A 265 -2.31 -17.22 7.04
C TRP A 265 -2.81 -18.65 7.19
N GLN A 266 -3.28 -19.27 6.10
CA GLN A 266 -3.67 -20.68 6.11
C GLN A 266 -2.47 -21.59 6.36
N ALA A 267 -1.30 -21.28 5.79
CA ALA A 267 -0.06 -22.02 6.05
C ALA A 267 0.37 -21.93 7.52
N ALA A 268 0.21 -20.75 8.16
CA ALA A 268 0.55 -20.56 9.57
C ALA A 268 -0.45 -21.22 10.54
N ALA A 269 -1.70 -21.43 10.11
CA ALA A 269 -2.73 -22.08 10.91
C ALA A 269 -2.72 -23.62 10.82
N ALA A 270 -1.94 -24.19 9.90
CA ALA A 270 -1.78 -25.63 9.83
C ALA A 270 -1.09 -26.10 11.13
N PRO A 271 -1.71 -26.98 11.92
CA PRO A 271 -1.06 -27.52 13.10
C PRO A 271 0.24 -28.18 12.63
N GLU A 272 1.38 -27.82 13.24
CA GLU A 272 2.62 -28.53 12.98
C GLU A 272 2.33 -30.03 13.12
N PRO A 273 2.71 -30.86 12.13
CA PRO A 273 2.45 -32.28 12.19
C PRO A 273 3.05 -32.75 13.51
N ALA A 274 2.18 -33.22 14.41
CA ALA A 274 2.59 -33.65 15.74
C ALA A 274 3.78 -34.56 15.56
N ALA A 275 4.96 -34.10 15.99
CA ALA A 275 6.19 -34.85 15.79
C ALA A 275 5.97 -36.21 16.43
N GLU A 276 5.77 -37.23 15.59
CA GLU A 276 5.62 -38.61 16.02
C GLU A 276 6.92 -38.96 16.76
N CYS A 277 6.86 -38.93 18.09
CA CYS A 277 7.92 -39.43 18.93
C CYS A 277 8.00 -40.95 18.73
N THR A 278 8.84 -41.36 17.77
CA THR A 278 9.38 -42.72 17.66
C THR A 278 10.55 -42.94 18.60
#